data_AF-A0AAU9F1C8-F1
#
_entry.id   AF-A0AAU9F1C8-F1
#
_cell.length_a   1.000
_cell.length_b   1.000
_cell.length_c   1.000
_cell.angle_alpha   90.00
_cell.angle_beta   90.00
_cell.angle_gamma   90.00
#
_symmetry.space_group_name_H-M   'P 1'
#
loop_
_entity.id
_entity.type
_entity.pdbx_description
1 polymer ?
#
loop_
_entity_poly.entity_id
_entity_poly.type
_entity_poly.pdbx_seq_one_letter_code
_entity_poly.pdbx_strand_id
1 'polypeptide(L)'
;MDKLNQSRGKFARGIRFIPPNLWEERCLFVGAKDNALRHLTRGEFASQAASSGKTHPIFVLQRIGNAGHRLCPCSSKRLHNQRYIEQGCRLEHTSYVIARRTYLVEECVFQVPSDPGFLWSLRYWGRVPENCLRDGS
;
A
#
# COMPACT_ATOMS: atom_id res chain seq x y z
N MET A 1 29.31 7.80 -20.27
CA MET A 1 27.92 8.25 -20.09
C MET A 1 27.08 7.30 -20.95
N ASP A 2 26.22 6.40 -20.46
CA ASP A 2 25.51 6.37 -19.19
C ASP A 2 25.26 4.93 -18.69
N LYS A 3 25.69 4.69 -17.44
CA LYS A 3 25.41 3.50 -16.65
C LYS A 3 24.08 3.72 -15.92
N LEU A 4 22.95 3.41 -16.55
CA LEU A 4 21.63 3.64 -15.92
C LEU A 4 20.58 2.58 -16.21
N ASN A 5 20.98 1.30 -16.36
CA ASN A 5 19.99 0.23 -16.51
C ASN A 5 20.31 -1.08 -15.76
N GLN A 6 21.10 -1.01 -14.68
CA GLN A 6 21.49 -2.20 -13.92
C GLN A 6 21.22 -2.04 -12.42
N SER A 7 19.94 -2.02 -12.06
CA SER A 7 19.50 -2.30 -10.69
C SER A 7 18.06 -2.84 -10.63
N ARG A 8 17.73 -3.75 -11.55
CA ARG A 8 16.65 -4.73 -11.30
C ARG A 8 17.21 -5.78 -10.34
N GLY A 9 17.23 -5.46 -9.05
CA GLY A 9 17.51 -6.42 -8.00
C GLY A 9 16.64 -7.66 -8.21
N LYS A 10 17.27 -8.82 -8.36
CA LYS A 10 16.63 -10.13 -8.30
C LYS A 10 16.02 -10.28 -6.89
N PHE A 11 14.77 -9.87 -6.72
CA PHE A 11 14.04 -10.11 -5.48
C PHE A 11 13.64 -11.58 -5.40
N ALA A 12 13.92 -12.21 -4.25
CA ALA A 12 13.49 -13.53 -3.88
C ALA A 12 11.99 -13.72 -4.18
N ARG A 13 11.56 -14.95 -4.49
CA ARG A 13 10.15 -15.29 -4.75
C ARG A 13 9.32 -15.09 -3.47
N GLY A 14 9.01 -13.84 -3.16
CA GLY A 14 8.26 -13.44 -1.98
C GLY A 14 6.83 -13.91 -2.05
N ILE A 15 6.24 -14.14 -0.88
CA ILE A 15 4.82 -14.44 -0.70
C ILE A 15 4.01 -13.39 -1.44
N ARG A 16 3.32 -13.79 -2.52
CA ARG A 16 2.55 -12.84 -3.34
C ARG A 16 1.16 -12.61 -2.81
N PHE A 17 0.59 -13.58 -2.11
CA PHE A 17 -0.76 -13.56 -1.58
C PHE A 17 -0.74 -14.00 -0.12
N ILE A 18 -1.38 -13.22 0.74
CA ILE A 18 -1.74 -13.65 2.09
C ILE A 18 -3.26 -13.46 2.24
N PRO A 19 -3.99 -14.44 2.79
CA PRO A 19 -5.43 -14.33 2.97
C PRO A 19 -5.76 -13.25 4.03
N PRO A 20 -6.92 -12.57 3.92
CA PRO A 20 -7.29 -11.45 4.80
C PRO A 20 -7.21 -11.75 6.30
N ASN A 21 -7.52 -12.97 6.73
CA ASN A 21 -7.45 -13.38 8.13
C ASN A 21 -6.02 -13.37 8.72
N LEU A 22 -4.99 -13.33 7.87
CA LEU A 22 -3.57 -13.21 8.26
C LEU A 22 -3.04 -11.78 8.08
N TRP A 23 -3.88 -10.81 7.71
CA TRP A 23 -3.45 -9.43 7.58
C TRP A 23 -3.29 -8.81 8.98
N GLU A 24 -2.10 -8.27 9.22
CA GLU A 24 -1.74 -7.57 10.45
C GLU A 24 -1.66 -6.06 10.21
N GLU A 25 -1.67 -5.29 11.29
CA GLU A 25 -1.38 -3.86 11.21
C GLU A 25 -0.01 -3.63 10.58
N ARG A 26 0.07 -2.56 9.78
CA ARG A 26 1.24 -2.17 9.00
C ARG A 26 1.58 -3.09 7.83
N CYS A 27 0.76 -4.09 7.52
CA CYS A 27 0.90 -4.80 6.25
C CYS A 27 0.72 -3.81 5.07
N LEU A 28 1.60 -3.93 4.08
CA LEU A 28 1.58 -3.16 2.86
C LEU A 28 1.29 -4.09 1.68
N PHE A 29 0.31 -3.70 0.87
CA PHE A 29 -0.07 -4.40 -0.35
C PHE A 29 0.03 -3.44 -1.53
N VAL A 30 0.23 -3.99 -2.73
CA VAL A 30 0.20 -3.21 -3.98
C VAL A 30 -0.74 -3.81 -5.00
N GLY A 31 -1.20 -3.00 -5.94
CA GLY A 31 -2.06 -3.45 -7.04
C GLY A 31 -3.54 -3.11 -6.85
N ALA A 32 -3.88 -2.28 -5.87
CA ALA A 32 -5.23 -1.75 -5.75
C ALA A 32 -5.48 -0.77 -6.90
N LYS A 33 -6.47 -1.04 -7.73
CA LYS A 33 -6.78 -0.23 -8.93
C LYS A 33 -7.43 1.09 -8.55
N ASP A 34 -7.10 2.17 -9.26
CA ASP A 34 -7.65 3.52 -8.99
C ASP A 34 -9.18 3.53 -9.00
N ASN A 35 -9.82 2.82 -9.92
CA ASN A 35 -11.28 2.74 -9.99
C ASN A 35 -11.90 2.08 -8.74
N ALA A 36 -11.27 1.02 -8.23
CA ALA A 36 -11.71 0.35 -7.00
C ALA A 36 -11.50 1.26 -5.80
N LEU A 37 -10.33 1.90 -5.67
CA LEU A 37 -10.05 2.83 -4.58
C LEU A 37 -10.98 4.04 -4.61
N ARG A 38 -11.25 4.60 -5.78
CA ARG A 38 -12.21 5.69 -5.96
C ARG A 38 -13.61 5.29 -5.46
N HIS A 39 -14.06 4.09 -5.80
CA HIS A 39 -15.35 3.59 -5.31
C HIS A 39 -15.34 3.40 -3.78
N LEU A 40 -14.33 2.72 -3.24
CA LEU A 40 -14.22 2.39 -1.81
C LEU A 40 -14.04 3.63 -0.91
N THR A 41 -13.45 4.70 -1.44
CA THR A 41 -13.22 5.97 -0.75
C THR A 41 -14.24 7.05 -1.15
N ARG A 42 -15.36 6.66 -1.78
CA ARG A 42 -16.46 7.57 -2.18
C ARG A 42 -16.00 8.76 -3.04
N GLY A 43 -14.93 8.57 -3.81
CA GLY A 43 -14.37 9.58 -4.72
C GLY A 43 -13.30 10.48 -4.13
N GLU A 44 -12.99 10.36 -2.83
CA GLU A 44 -11.98 11.20 -2.16
C GLU A 44 -10.56 10.84 -2.63
N PHE A 45 -10.28 9.54 -2.83
CA PHE A 45 -9.03 9.08 -3.42
C PHE A 45 -9.15 8.87 -4.92
N ALA A 46 -8.11 9.26 -5.67
CA ALA A 46 -8.07 9.17 -7.13
C ALA A 46 -9.24 9.92 -7.81
N SER A 47 -9.47 11.18 -7.38
CA SER A 47 -10.57 12.04 -7.84
C SER A 47 -10.47 12.50 -9.30
N GLN A 48 -9.26 12.53 -9.88
CA GLN A 48 -9.07 12.81 -11.31
C GLN A 48 -9.51 11.59 -12.14
N ALA A 49 -10.02 11.83 -13.35
CA ALA A 49 -10.43 10.78 -14.29
C ALA A 49 -9.36 9.68 -14.35
N ALA A 50 -9.62 8.57 -13.65
CA ALA A 50 -8.64 7.54 -13.44
C ALA A 50 -8.19 7.02 -14.81
N SER A 51 -6.93 7.29 -15.16
CA SER A 51 -6.30 6.63 -16.31
C SER A 51 -6.43 5.12 -16.09
N SER A 52 -7.04 4.43 -17.05
CA SER A 52 -7.22 2.98 -16.97
C SER A 52 -5.87 2.31 -16.68
N GLY A 53 -5.84 1.44 -15.66
CA GLY A 53 -4.67 0.63 -15.33
C GLY A 53 -3.71 1.18 -14.27
N LYS A 54 -3.92 2.40 -13.75
CA LYS A 54 -3.13 2.87 -12.61
C LYS A 54 -3.51 2.10 -11.34
N THR A 55 -2.50 1.82 -10.52
CA THR A 55 -2.64 1.12 -9.25
C THR A 55 -1.86 1.81 -8.16
N HIS A 56 -2.31 1.64 -6.92
CA HIS A 56 -1.69 2.19 -5.73
C HIS A 56 -1.43 1.11 -4.69
N PRO A 57 -0.46 1.36 -3.79
CA PRO A 57 -0.36 0.59 -2.56
C PRO A 57 -1.53 0.87 -1.63
N ILE A 58 -1.82 -0.08 -0.75
CA ILE A 58 -2.73 0.08 0.39
C ILE A 58 -2.03 -0.39 1.66
N PHE A 59 -2.36 0.23 2.76
CA PHE A 59 -1.76 0.00 4.07
C PHE A 59 -2.83 -0.40 5.08
N VAL A 60 -2.55 -1.42 5.88
CA VAL A 60 -3.45 -1.86 6.97
C VAL A 60 -3.21 -0.96 8.18
N LEU A 61 -4.17 -0.09 8.46
CA LEU A 61 -4.13 0.80 9.62
C LEU A 61 -4.42 0.05 10.91
N GLN A 62 -5.46 -0.77 10.89
CA GLN A 62 -5.99 -1.39 12.09
C GLN A 62 -6.73 -2.69 11.75
N ARG A 63 -6.64 -3.69 12.62
CA ARG A 63 -7.53 -4.85 12.59
C ARG A 63 -8.79 -4.59 13.42
N ILE A 64 -9.97 -4.86 12.87
CA ILE A 64 -11.27 -4.77 13.54
C ILE A 64 -11.76 -6.19 13.86
N GLY A 65 -11.62 -6.59 15.12
CA GLY A 65 -12.01 -7.93 15.59
C GLY A 65 -11.30 -9.04 14.81
N ASN A 66 -12.03 -10.11 14.49
CA ASN A 66 -11.43 -11.28 13.87
C ASN A 66 -11.37 -11.22 12.33
N ALA A 67 -12.20 -10.38 11.69
CA ALA A 67 -12.46 -10.46 10.25
C ALA A 67 -12.43 -9.12 9.50
N GLY A 68 -12.36 -7.98 10.20
CA GLY A 68 -12.35 -6.65 9.57
C GLY A 68 -10.96 -6.01 9.60
N HIS A 69 -10.71 -5.12 8.64
CA HIS A 69 -9.51 -4.29 8.59
C HIS A 69 -9.87 -2.88 8.13
N ARG A 70 -9.29 -1.88 8.79
CA ARG A 70 -9.26 -0.50 8.29
C ARG A 70 -8.02 -0.33 7.44
N LEU A 71 -8.21 0.15 6.23
CA LEU A 71 -7.17 0.33 5.22
C LEU A 71 -7.15 1.78 4.79
N CYS A 72 -5.99 2.27 4.38
CA CYS A 72 -5.88 3.50 3.61
C CYS A 72 -5.10 3.27 2.31
N PRO A 73 -5.42 3.98 1.24
CA PRO A 73 -4.57 4.01 0.07
C PRO A 73 -3.27 4.78 0.36
N CYS A 74 -2.23 4.48 -0.41
CA CYS A 74 -0.96 5.17 -0.33
C CYS A 74 -0.68 6.00 -1.58
N SER A 75 0.07 7.08 -1.42
CA SER A 75 0.45 7.99 -2.49
C SER A 75 1.95 8.28 -2.45
N SER A 76 2.56 8.53 -3.61
CA SER A 76 3.90 9.13 -3.68
C SER A 76 3.87 10.66 -3.60
N LYS A 77 2.67 11.26 -3.69
CA LYS A 77 2.46 12.70 -3.53
C LYS A 77 2.02 12.97 -2.10
N ARG A 78 2.66 13.96 -1.45
CA ARG A 78 2.23 14.44 -0.14
C ARG A 78 0.85 15.06 -0.27
N LEU A 79 -0.08 14.60 0.56
CA LEU A 79 -1.37 15.22 0.77
C LEU A 79 -1.38 15.57 2.26
N HIS A 80 -1.43 16.86 2.61
CA HIS A 80 -1.46 17.32 4.01
C HIS A 80 -0.28 16.83 4.91
N ASN A 81 -0.48 16.87 6.24
CA ASN A 81 0.46 16.45 7.29
C ASN A 81 0.30 14.96 7.62
N GLN A 82 0.31 14.14 6.57
CA GLN A 82 0.14 12.70 6.68
C GLN A 82 1.38 11.99 7.18
N ARG A 83 1.16 10.87 7.87
CA ARG A 83 2.20 9.87 8.10
C ARG A 83 2.73 9.32 6.79
N TYR A 84 3.98 8.88 6.80
CA TYR A 84 4.62 8.29 5.63
C TYR A 84 5.59 7.19 5.99
N ILE A 85 5.84 6.32 5.01
CA ILE A 85 6.88 5.31 5.03
C ILE A 85 8.13 5.91 4.38
N GLU A 86 9.23 5.93 5.12
CA GLU A 86 10.49 6.48 4.64
C GLU A 86 11.04 5.70 3.42
N GLN A 87 11.70 6.43 2.51
CA GLN A 87 12.45 5.79 1.43
C GLN A 87 13.58 4.91 2.00
N GLY A 88 13.81 3.77 1.37
CA GLY A 88 14.84 2.82 1.82
C GLY A 88 14.38 1.91 2.96
N CYS A 89 13.14 2.06 3.45
CA CYS A 89 12.59 1.15 4.44
C CYS A 89 12.57 -0.29 3.90
N ARG A 90 13.21 -1.20 4.64
CA ARG A 90 13.16 -2.64 4.36
C ARG A 90 11.96 -3.25 5.09
N LEU A 91 11.04 -3.83 4.33
CA LEU A 91 9.85 -4.49 4.85
C LEU A 91 10.19 -5.84 5.48
N GLU A 92 9.49 -6.13 6.57
CA GLU A 92 9.50 -7.43 7.23
C GLU A 92 8.87 -8.49 6.32
N HIS A 93 9.22 -9.76 6.54
CA HIS A 93 8.72 -10.96 5.84
C HIS A 93 9.15 -11.14 4.38
N THR A 94 9.45 -10.09 3.62
CA THR A 94 9.75 -10.19 2.17
C THR A 94 11.09 -9.61 1.75
N SER A 95 11.80 -8.90 2.65
CA SER A 95 13.01 -8.12 2.34
C SER A 95 12.81 -7.05 1.26
N TYR A 96 11.57 -6.71 0.91
CA TYR A 96 11.29 -5.66 -0.08
C TYR A 96 11.76 -4.31 0.46
N VAL A 97 12.35 -3.47 -0.41
CA VAL A 97 12.82 -2.14 -0.02
C VAL A 97 11.98 -1.08 -0.72
N ILE A 98 11.41 -0.17 0.08
CA ILE A 98 10.60 0.95 -0.39
C ILE A 98 11.47 1.90 -1.23
N ALA A 99 11.23 1.91 -2.54
CA ALA A 99 12.06 2.68 -3.48
C ALA A 99 11.88 4.20 -3.38
N ARG A 100 10.73 4.65 -2.86
CA ARG A 100 10.38 6.08 -2.74
C ARG A 100 9.52 6.30 -1.51
N ARG A 101 9.63 7.49 -0.91
CA ARG A 101 8.73 7.92 0.17
C ARG A 101 7.27 7.71 -0.22
N THR A 102 6.51 7.09 0.68
CA THR A 102 5.13 6.67 0.44
C THR A 102 4.24 7.20 1.57
N TYR A 103 3.36 8.15 1.25
CA TYR A 103 2.43 8.78 2.18
C TYR A 103 1.20 7.91 2.40
N LEU A 104 0.73 7.86 3.65
CA LEU A 104 -0.48 7.16 4.06
C LEU A 104 -1.65 8.14 4.02
N VAL A 105 -2.63 7.90 3.14
CA VAL A 105 -3.77 8.81 2.95
C VAL A 105 -4.88 8.46 3.92
N GLU A 106 -4.63 8.74 5.19
CA GLU A 106 -5.46 8.33 6.33
C GLU A 106 -6.81 9.04 6.43
N GLU A 107 -7.06 10.09 5.66
CA GLU A 107 -8.40 10.64 5.48
C GLU A 107 -9.27 9.72 4.60
N CYS A 108 -8.67 8.96 3.68
CA CYS A 108 -9.36 8.09 2.74
C CYS A 108 -9.48 6.65 3.28
N VAL A 109 -9.91 6.48 4.53
CA VAL A 109 -10.05 5.15 5.14
C VAL A 109 -11.22 4.39 4.55
N PHE A 110 -11.01 3.10 4.29
CA PHE A 110 -12.07 2.18 3.90
C PHE A 110 -11.90 0.83 4.62
N GLN A 111 -12.96 0.04 4.66
CA GLN A 111 -12.89 -1.34 5.15
C GLN A 111 -12.49 -2.29 4.02
N VAL A 112 -11.78 -3.37 4.35
CA VAL A 112 -11.47 -4.42 3.37
C VAL A 112 -12.77 -4.93 2.71
N PRO A 113 -12.90 -4.86 1.37
CA PRO A 113 -14.09 -5.35 0.70
C PRO A 113 -14.06 -6.87 0.62
N SER A 114 -15.24 -7.50 0.63
CA SER A 114 -15.39 -8.93 0.37
C SER A 114 -15.25 -9.31 -1.11
N ASP A 115 -15.13 -8.32 -2.01
CA ASP A 115 -14.96 -8.52 -3.44
C ASP A 115 -13.67 -9.29 -3.74
N PRO A 116 -13.75 -10.52 -4.29
CA PRO A 116 -12.57 -11.28 -4.66
C PRO A 116 -11.75 -10.53 -5.72
N GLY A 117 -12.38 -9.80 -6.65
CA GLY A 117 -11.69 -9.08 -7.71
C GLY A 117 -10.65 -8.08 -7.17
N PHE A 118 -11.02 -7.36 -6.12
CA PHE A 118 -10.11 -6.51 -5.36
C PHE A 118 -9.02 -7.31 -4.65
N LEU A 119 -9.38 -8.35 -3.88
CA LEU A 119 -8.42 -9.12 -3.09
C LEU A 119 -7.37 -9.82 -3.96
N TRP A 120 -7.77 -10.40 -5.09
CA TRP A 120 -6.87 -11.06 -6.05
C TRP A 120 -5.98 -10.08 -6.82
N SER A 121 -6.33 -8.79 -6.86
CA SER A 121 -5.47 -7.77 -7.48
C SER A 121 -4.31 -7.36 -6.57
N LEU A 122 -4.39 -7.65 -5.28
CA LEU A 122 -3.40 -7.27 -4.30
C LEU A 122 -2.23 -8.25 -4.28
N ARG A 123 -1.03 -7.69 -4.16
CA ARG A 123 0.20 -8.41 -3.87
C ARG A 123 0.76 -7.95 -2.55
N TYR A 124 1.02 -8.90 -1.67
CA TYR A 124 1.67 -8.62 -0.40
C TYR A 124 3.12 -8.18 -0.64
N TRP A 125 3.48 -7.03 -0.08
CA TRP A 125 4.83 -6.51 -0.15
C TRP A 125 5.60 -6.71 1.14
N GLY A 126 4.95 -6.91 2.28
CA GLY A 126 5.62 -7.05 3.57
C GLY A 126 4.89 -6.26 4.65
N ARG A 127 5.42 -6.31 5.87
CA ARG A 127 4.96 -5.47 6.98
C ARG A 127 5.96 -4.34 7.17
N VAL A 128 5.45 -3.13 7.37
CA VAL A 128 6.27 -1.93 7.58
C VAL A 128 6.74 -1.91 9.03
N PRO A 129 8.06 -1.90 9.29
CA PRO A 129 8.61 -1.66 10.62
C PRO A 129 8.14 -0.33 11.19
N GLU A 130 7.88 -0.28 12.49
CA GLU A 130 7.38 0.93 13.15
C GLU A 130 8.36 2.11 13.05
N ASN A 131 9.67 1.83 13.12
CA ASN A 131 10.72 2.85 12.97
C ASN A 131 10.84 3.43 11.56
N CYS A 132 10.16 2.85 10.56
CA CYS A 132 10.06 3.42 9.22
C CYS A 132 8.86 4.38 9.05
N LEU A 133 7.93 4.40 10.00
CA LEU A 133 6.78 5.30 9.98
C LEU A 133 7.18 6.64 10.59
N ARG A 134 6.89 7.72 9.88
CA ARG A 134 7.17 9.09 10.27
C ARG A 134 5.91 9.92 10.20
N ASP A 135 5.76 10.88 11.10
CA ASP A 135 4.67 11.85 11.04
C ASP A 135 5.01 12.99 10.06
N GLY A 136 3.97 13.56 9.45
CA GLY A 136 4.12 14.72 8.57
C GLY A 136 4.29 16.00 9.40
N SER A 137 5.49 16.59 9.35
CA SER A 137 5.79 17.94 9.87
C SER A 137 5.28 19.03 8.94
#